data_AF-A0A176VW28-F1
#
_entry.id   AF-A0A176VW28-F1
#
_cell.length_a   1.000
_cell.length_b   1.000
_cell.length_c   1.000
_cell.angle_alpha   90.00
_cell.angle_beta   90.00
_cell.angle_gamma   90.00
#
_symmetry.space_group_name_H-M   'P 1'
#
loop_
_entity.id
_entity.type
_entity.pdbx_description
1 polymer ?
#
loop_
_entity_poly.entity_id
_entity_poly.type
_entity_poly.pdbx_seq_one_letter_code
_entity_poly.pdbx_strand_id
1 'polypeptide(L)'
;MNMAKGSMVTTMLTAGTGTVIMGDITAIILFGCVRYERLLRIFLDRMYEQISTLTFDDEMKYTVLAYLAFLRLHELSWPQYRLEERVYAPDPLGRYVQPPTVPKPFKMSVSKTVCPNFEEWAPPEPFEARPAPMFEKGRTLEVKRLSAVFKENRQILKKKYDDPKHQPFRLRCVERPTNIEQLRTEVEEKFIQDHHYIPAEINPAPAMPTVEVKLNVATLLREHALFQKQMDQDKKKIEAFELELRDDSDFKLWQEEQRMQDEVADAINIEFNRKKVMATDQAAIEAKEKYLAEKMEIGRGAREEAKISHLTIQQESKNEKFRKKLKHFLVVQDKRGIKALEKESCHMEKKFDIYSSSGQGLLQEMSIAQLRTELVLVKRWLQHEEDIKRRKIHAVKIERQNMLLERSRVVTQMRHIARAQWLSKKAHEKFYDKTEINPAEQLGL
;
A
#
# COMPACT_ATOMS: atom_id res chain seq x y z
N MET A 1 33.58 38.62 29.79
CA MET A 1 32.35 39.12 30.41
C MET A 1 31.20 38.93 29.44
N ASN A 2 30.13 38.30 29.94
CA ASN A 2 28.75 38.20 29.43
C ASN A 2 28.56 37.45 28.10
N MET A 3 28.25 36.15 28.14
CA MET A 3 26.94 35.51 28.40
C MET A 3 25.89 35.80 27.31
N ALA A 4 25.65 34.81 26.45
CA ALA A 4 24.36 34.55 25.82
C ALA A 4 24.33 33.08 25.35
N LYS A 5 24.07 32.16 26.28
CA LYS A 5 23.58 30.81 25.99
C LYS A 5 22.06 30.83 26.10
N GLY A 6 21.38 30.15 25.18
CA GLY A 6 20.08 29.54 25.45
C GLY A 6 18.87 30.19 24.78
N SER A 7 18.53 29.69 23.59
CA SER A 7 17.13 29.61 23.15
C SER A 7 17.00 28.45 22.18
N MET A 8 16.83 27.25 22.72
CA MET A 8 16.26 26.13 21.99
C MET A 8 15.05 25.60 22.73
N VAL A 9 13.90 25.81 22.09
CA VAL A 9 12.86 24.80 21.85
C VAL A 9 12.21 24.23 23.10
N THR A 10 11.22 24.95 23.62
CA THR A 10 10.11 24.37 24.38
C THR A 10 8.96 24.10 23.42
N THR A 11 8.96 22.91 22.81
CA THR A 11 7.80 22.38 22.13
C THR A 11 7.81 20.87 22.29
N MET A 12 6.83 20.33 23.01
CA MET A 12 6.01 19.16 22.66
C MET A 12 5.28 18.62 23.89
N LEU A 13 4.03 18.18 23.62
CA LEU A 13 3.19 17.24 24.38
C LEU A 13 2.27 17.81 25.47
N THR A 14 1.21 18.49 25.02
CA THR A 14 -0.11 18.41 25.63
C THR A 14 -0.85 17.18 25.10
N ALA A 15 -1.16 16.23 25.98
CA ALA A 15 -2.26 15.28 25.82
C ALA A 15 -2.77 14.84 27.19
N GLY A 16 -4.06 15.05 27.43
CA GLY A 16 -4.93 14.16 28.20
C GLY A 16 -4.61 13.91 29.68
N THR A 17 -5.30 14.67 30.53
CA THR A 17 -5.87 14.26 31.83
C THR A 17 -4.94 13.59 32.86
N GLY A 18 -4.52 14.39 33.86
CA GLY A 18 -4.14 13.88 35.18
C GLY A 18 -2.71 14.18 35.64
N THR A 19 -2.23 15.42 35.56
CA THR A 19 -0.85 15.74 36.00
C THR A 19 -0.76 17.13 36.62
N VAL A 20 -0.94 17.23 37.95
CA VAL A 20 -0.53 18.42 38.72
C VAL A 20 0.65 18.12 39.65
N ILE A 21 1.20 16.89 39.66
CA ILE A 21 2.33 16.53 40.55
C ILE A 21 3.60 16.08 39.78
N MET A 22 3.51 15.79 38.48
CA MET A 22 4.67 15.31 37.68
C MET A 22 5.56 16.42 37.09
N GLY A 23 5.13 17.68 37.13
CA GLY A 23 5.88 18.81 36.59
C GLY A 23 7.19 19.09 37.34
N ASP A 24 7.16 18.98 38.67
CA ASP A 24 8.31 19.36 39.51
C ASP A 24 9.46 18.35 39.41
N ILE A 25 9.14 17.06 39.28
CA ILE A 25 10.14 15.98 39.25
C ILE A 25 10.98 16.08 37.97
N THR A 26 10.34 16.37 36.83
CA THR A 26 11.05 16.50 35.55
C THR A 26 11.98 17.72 35.55
N ALA A 27 11.57 18.84 36.15
CA ALA A 27 12.41 20.02 36.33
C ALA A 27 13.62 19.74 37.25
N ILE A 28 13.43 19.01 38.35
CA ILE A 28 14.51 18.61 39.27
C ILE A 28 15.52 17.69 38.58
N ILE A 29 15.05 16.73 37.77
CA ILE A 29 15.92 15.80 37.03
C ILE A 29 16.73 16.55 35.98
N LEU A 30 16.11 17.44 35.21
CA LEU A 30 16.81 18.25 34.20
C LEU A 30 17.83 19.20 34.84
N PHE A 31 17.49 19.83 35.97
CA PHE A 31 18.44 20.63 36.74
C PHE A 31 19.63 19.80 37.25
N GLY A 32 19.38 18.57 37.70
CA GLY A 32 20.41 17.63 38.10
C GLY A 32 21.34 17.22 36.96
N CYS A 33 20.80 16.97 35.76
CA CYS A 33 21.59 16.65 34.57
C CYS A 33 22.53 17.81 34.20
N VAL A 34 22.05 19.06 34.28
CA VAL A 34 22.87 20.26 34.03
C VAL A 34 23.92 20.47 35.13
N ARG A 35 23.58 20.21 36.39
CA ARG A 35 24.50 20.37 37.53
C ARG A 35 25.69 19.39 37.46
N TYR A 36 25.45 18.16 37.02
CA TYR A 36 26.46 17.09 36.98
C TYR A 36 26.93 16.74 35.56
N GLU A 37 26.72 17.63 34.60
CA GLU A 37 27.04 17.44 33.17
C GLU A 37 28.48 16.96 32.95
N ARG A 38 29.45 17.53 33.68
CA ARG A 38 30.87 17.15 33.54
C ARG A 38 31.15 15.69 33.90
N LEU A 39 30.49 15.18 34.94
CA LEU A 39 30.67 13.80 35.40
C LEU A 39 29.95 12.84 34.44
N LEU A 40 28.73 13.18 34.05
CA LEU A 40 27.91 12.37 33.15
C LEU A 40 28.55 12.26 31.76
N ARG A 41 29.16 13.34 31.27
CA ARG A 41 29.81 13.36 29.96
C ARG A 41 31.02 12.43 29.88
N ILE A 42 31.88 12.39 30.90
CA ILE A 42 33.02 11.46 30.95
C ILE A 42 32.54 10.00 30.88
N PHE A 43 31.43 9.69 31.58
CA PHE A 43 30.83 8.37 31.55
C PHE A 43 30.22 8.03 30.18
N LEU A 44 29.44 8.95 29.62
CA LEU A 44 28.80 8.76 28.32
C LEU A 44 29.83 8.63 27.20
N ASP A 45 30.88 9.45 27.18
CA ASP A 45 31.96 9.37 26.19
C ASP A 45 32.58 7.95 26.19
N ARG A 46 32.83 7.39 27.38
CA ARG A 46 33.36 6.02 27.51
C ARG A 46 32.35 4.95 27.09
N MET A 47 31.06 5.18 27.35
CA MET A 47 29.99 4.25 26.98
C MET A 47 29.75 4.22 25.46
N TYR A 48 29.79 5.37 24.80
CA TYR A 48 29.70 5.51 23.34
C TYR A 48 30.93 4.90 22.64
N GLU A 49 32.12 4.99 23.22
CA GLU A 49 33.31 4.29 22.72
C GLU A 49 33.16 2.75 22.74
N GLN A 50 32.47 2.22 23.76
CA GLN A 50 32.37 0.77 23.98
C GLN A 50 31.17 0.13 23.27
N ILE A 51 30.10 0.89 23.03
CA ILE A 51 28.87 0.43 22.39
C ILE A 51 28.70 1.19 21.06
N SER A 52 29.18 0.59 19.97
CA SER A 52 29.19 1.20 18.62
C SER A 52 27.81 1.32 17.95
N THR A 53 26.73 0.90 18.60
CA THR A 53 25.37 0.88 18.06
C THR A 53 24.51 2.07 18.50
N LEU A 54 25.05 2.95 19.34
CA LEU A 54 24.31 4.07 19.90
C LEU A 54 24.46 5.33 19.02
N THR A 55 23.33 5.89 18.59
CA THR A 55 23.25 7.12 17.77
C THR A 55 23.27 8.38 18.64
N PHE A 56 23.87 9.46 18.11
CA PHE A 56 23.97 10.77 18.77
C PHE A 56 22.61 11.40 19.09
N ASP A 57 21.56 11.09 18.32
CA ASP A 57 20.19 11.61 18.51
C ASP A 57 19.59 11.30 19.90
N ASP A 58 20.12 10.30 20.62
CA ASP A 58 19.61 9.87 21.93
C ASP A 58 20.45 10.38 23.12
N GLU A 59 21.41 11.29 22.92
CA GLU A 59 22.31 11.82 23.95
C GLU A 59 21.56 12.30 25.21
N MET A 60 20.45 13.02 25.04
CA MET A 60 19.63 13.52 26.14
C MET A 60 18.99 12.38 26.96
N LYS A 61 18.58 11.29 26.31
CA LYS A 61 17.96 10.15 27.00
C LYS A 61 18.98 9.41 27.86
N TYR A 62 20.17 9.17 27.30
CA TYR A 62 21.25 8.51 28.03
C TYR A 62 21.83 9.38 29.14
N THR A 63 21.85 10.70 28.97
CA THR A 63 22.23 11.65 30.03
C THR A 63 21.28 11.58 31.23
N VAL A 64 19.97 11.54 30.97
CA VAL A 64 18.95 11.40 32.02
C VAL A 64 19.06 10.03 32.70
N LEU A 65 19.23 8.95 31.93
CA LEU A 65 19.39 7.60 32.49
C LEU A 65 20.67 7.45 33.31
N ALA A 66 21.79 8.01 32.86
CA ALA A 66 23.05 8.02 33.61
C ALA A 66 22.93 8.84 34.91
N TYR A 67 22.26 10.00 34.86
CA TYR A 67 21.97 10.79 36.06
C TYR A 67 21.13 10.00 37.08
N LEU A 68 20.08 9.33 36.61
CA LEU A 68 19.23 8.50 37.47
C LEU A 68 20.00 7.30 38.05
N ALA A 69 20.82 6.63 37.22
CA ALA A 69 21.59 5.46 37.60
C ALA A 69 22.78 5.77 38.53
N PHE A 70 23.41 6.94 38.47
CA PHE A 70 24.54 7.25 39.36
C PHE A 70 24.14 8.00 40.62
N LEU A 71 23.16 8.90 40.51
CA LEU A 71 22.92 9.92 41.55
C LEU A 71 21.55 9.79 42.23
N ARG A 72 20.61 9.01 41.65
CA ARG A 72 19.24 8.85 42.16
C ARG A 72 18.80 7.38 42.31
N LEU A 73 19.72 6.41 42.25
CA LEU A 73 19.41 4.98 42.47
C LEU A 73 18.62 4.71 43.76
N HIS A 74 18.85 5.51 44.81
CA HIS A 74 18.15 5.37 46.09
C HIS A 74 16.64 5.70 46.03
N GLU A 75 16.21 6.50 45.05
CA GLU A 75 14.79 6.82 44.81
C GLU A 75 14.12 5.81 43.88
N LEU A 76 14.92 5.06 43.13
CA LEU A 76 14.49 3.88 42.38
C LEU A 76 14.48 2.62 43.28
N SER A 77 14.30 2.78 44.60
CA SER A 77 14.09 1.65 45.50
C SER A 77 12.76 0.99 45.15
N TRP A 78 12.81 -0.11 44.39
CA TRP A 78 11.67 -0.90 43.97
C TRP A 78 10.84 -1.39 45.18
N PRO A 79 9.71 -0.77 45.53
CA PRO A 79 8.92 -1.23 46.67
C PRO A 79 8.14 -2.51 46.33
N GLN A 80 8.08 -2.86 45.04
CA GLN A 80 7.29 -3.97 44.51
C GLN A 80 7.91 -5.37 44.72
N TYR A 81 9.15 -5.47 45.22
CA TYR A 81 9.78 -6.76 45.53
C TYR A 81 9.82 -7.13 47.03
N ARG A 82 9.19 -6.34 47.91
CA ARG A 82 9.09 -6.68 49.35
C ARG A 82 8.14 -7.87 49.65
N LEU A 83 7.56 -8.50 48.63
CA LEU A 83 6.75 -9.71 48.78
C LEU A 83 7.57 -11.00 48.94
N GLU A 84 8.89 -10.97 48.69
CA GLU A 84 9.73 -12.19 48.73
C GLU A 84 10.45 -12.43 50.06
N GLU A 85 10.52 -11.45 50.97
CA GLU A 85 11.13 -11.64 52.30
C GLU A 85 10.30 -12.51 53.25
N ARG A 86 9.05 -12.85 52.90
CA ARG A 86 8.20 -13.71 53.74
C ARG A 86 8.36 -15.22 53.49
N VAL A 87 9.18 -15.64 52.53
CA VAL A 87 9.21 -17.06 52.12
C VAL A 87 10.50 -17.80 52.48
N TYR A 88 11.57 -17.12 52.91
CA TYR A 88 12.85 -17.79 53.20
C TYR A 88 13.46 -17.35 54.52
N ALA A 89 13.30 -18.18 55.56
CA ALA A 89 14.18 -18.11 56.72
C ALA A 89 15.55 -18.70 56.33
N PRO A 90 16.68 -18.00 56.55
CA PRO A 90 17.99 -18.51 56.22
C PRO A 90 18.42 -19.59 57.23
N ASP A 91 18.95 -20.70 56.74
CA ASP A 91 19.63 -21.71 57.55
C ASP A 91 20.88 -21.10 58.24
N PRO A 92 21.37 -21.66 59.36
CA PRO A 92 22.50 -21.11 60.14
C PRO A 92 23.84 -20.99 59.38
N LEU A 93 23.90 -21.49 58.13
CA LEU A 93 25.05 -21.36 57.22
C LEU A 93 24.79 -20.41 56.03
N GLY A 94 23.68 -19.66 56.02
CA GLY A 94 23.40 -18.61 55.04
C GLY A 94 23.09 -19.08 53.62
N ARG A 95 22.68 -20.34 53.42
CA ARG A 95 22.31 -20.86 52.10
C ARG A 95 20.80 -20.78 51.89
N TYR A 96 20.37 -20.26 50.74
CA TYR A 96 18.97 -20.28 50.33
C TYR A 96 18.64 -21.65 49.71
N VAL A 97 17.88 -22.48 50.43
CA VAL A 97 17.36 -23.76 49.93
C VAL A 97 15.84 -23.64 49.82
N GLN A 98 15.26 -24.07 48.69
CA GLN A 98 13.81 -24.11 48.57
C GLN A 98 13.22 -25.16 49.50
N PRO A 99 12.13 -24.87 50.24
CA PRO A 99 11.48 -25.88 51.06
C PRO A 99 10.95 -26.99 50.15
N PRO A 100 11.06 -28.27 50.55
CA PRO A 100 10.60 -29.39 49.74
C PRO A 100 9.09 -29.27 49.45
N THR A 101 8.72 -29.44 48.17
CA THR A 101 7.33 -29.31 47.71
C THR A 101 6.45 -30.37 48.36
N VAL A 102 5.62 -29.96 49.32
CA VAL A 102 4.59 -30.83 49.91
C VAL A 102 3.44 -30.96 48.91
N PRO A 103 3.06 -32.17 48.49
CA PRO A 103 1.93 -32.36 47.58
C PRO A 103 0.64 -31.93 48.28
N LYS A 104 0.05 -30.82 47.84
CA LYS A 104 -1.31 -30.43 48.21
C LYS A 104 -2.30 -31.19 47.34
N PRO A 105 -3.34 -31.84 47.90
CA PRO A 105 -4.37 -32.46 47.10
C PRO A 105 -5.08 -31.41 46.24
N PHE A 106 -5.30 -31.73 44.97
CA PHE A 106 -5.96 -30.84 44.01
C PHE A 106 -7.44 -30.67 44.39
N LYS A 107 -7.95 -29.45 44.29
CA LYS A 107 -9.39 -29.19 44.40
C LYS A 107 -10.04 -29.64 43.08
N MET A 108 -10.77 -30.76 43.10
CA MET A 108 -11.61 -31.14 41.97
C MET A 108 -12.65 -30.04 41.73
N SER A 109 -12.56 -29.36 40.59
CA SER A 109 -13.56 -28.40 40.17
C SER A 109 -14.82 -29.15 39.76
N VAL A 110 -15.82 -29.21 40.64
CA VAL A 110 -17.16 -29.61 40.21
C VAL A 110 -17.72 -28.43 39.41
N SER A 111 -17.91 -28.62 38.11
CA SER A 111 -18.57 -27.63 37.26
C SER A 111 -19.99 -27.41 37.81
N LYS A 112 -20.36 -26.17 38.12
CA LYS A 112 -21.75 -25.82 38.38
C LYS A 112 -22.48 -25.83 37.04
N THR A 113 -23.00 -26.97 36.62
CA THR A 113 -24.03 -27.00 35.58
C THR A 113 -25.31 -26.45 36.20
N VAL A 114 -25.52 -25.15 36.02
CA VAL A 114 -26.86 -24.57 36.17
C VAL A 114 -27.62 -25.00 34.93
N CYS A 115 -28.49 -25.99 35.05
CA CYS A 115 -29.54 -26.18 34.05
C CYS A 115 -30.44 -24.94 34.17
N PRO A 116 -30.59 -24.12 33.13
CA PRO A 116 -31.60 -23.07 33.14
C PRO A 116 -32.94 -23.76 33.37
N ASN A 117 -33.71 -23.28 34.33
CA ASN A 117 -35.10 -23.66 34.44
C ASN A 117 -35.76 -23.19 33.13
N PHE A 118 -36.12 -24.12 32.25
CA PHE A 118 -36.89 -23.80 31.05
C PHE A 118 -38.29 -23.45 31.52
N GLU A 119 -38.51 -22.17 31.79
CA GLU A 119 -39.86 -21.61 31.78
C GLU A 119 -40.45 -21.92 30.40
N GLU A 120 -41.67 -22.48 30.39
CA GLU A 120 -42.34 -22.93 29.16
C GLU A 120 -42.21 -21.89 28.06
N TRP A 121 -41.72 -22.33 26.89
CA TRP A 121 -41.45 -21.48 25.75
C TRP A 121 -42.72 -20.72 25.33
N ALA A 122 -42.85 -19.48 25.78
CA ALA A 122 -43.73 -18.51 25.16
C ALA A 122 -43.12 -18.13 23.80
N PRO A 123 -43.88 -18.13 22.69
CA PRO A 123 -43.40 -17.65 21.41
C PRO A 123 -42.79 -16.25 21.59
N PRO A 124 -41.55 -15.99 21.15
CA PRO A 124 -40.95 -14.68 21.28
C PRO A 124 -41.83 -13.67 20.57
N GLU A 125 -42.08 -12.52 21.22
CA GLU A 125 -42.78 -11.41 20.60
C GLU A 125 -42.11 -11.10 19.24
N PRO A 126 -42.89 -10.85 18.17
CA PRO A 126 -42.33 -10.55 16.86
C PRO A 126 -41.50 -9.27 16.97
N PHE A 127 -40.17 -9.43 17.02
CA PHE A 127 -39.24 -8.32 17.04
C PHE A 127 -38.79 -8.02 15.63
N GLU A 128 -38.79 -6.73 15.26
CA GLU A 128 -38.23 -6.30 13.99
C GLU A 128 -36.71 -6.50 14.04
N ALA A 129 -36.17 -7.27 13.08
CA ALA A 129 -34.74 -7.45 12.97
C ALA A 129 -34.08 -6.08 12.78
N ARG A 130 -33.12 -5.75 13.65
CA ARG A 130 -32.27 -4.58 13.42
C ARG A 130 -31.65 -4.74 12.03
N PRO A 131 -31.72 -3.73 11.15
CA PRO A 131 -31.17 -3.84 9.82
C PRO A 131 -29.70 -4.25 9.92
N ALA A 132 -29.29 -5.19 9.06
CA ALA A 132 -27.91 -5.66 9.03
C ALA A 132 -26.98 -4.44 8.98
N PRO A 133 -25.93 -4.36 9.84
CA PRO A 133 -25.02 -3.22 9.83
C PRO A 133 -24.47 -3.07 8.42
N MET A 134 -24.72 -1.90 7.83
CA MET A 134 -24.21 -1.55 6.51
C MET A 134 -22.69 -1.63 6.57
N PHE A 135 -22.09 -2.61 5.89
CA PHE A 135 -20.67 -2.56 5.57
C PHE A 135 -20.47 -1.34 4.67
N GLU A 136 -20.03 -0.22 5.24
CA GLU A 136 -19.51 0.89 4.44
C GLU A 136 -18.44 0.31 3.52
N LYS A 137 -18.68 0.32 2.19
CA LYS A 137 -17.63 0.21 1.17
C LYS A 137 -16.73 1.46 1.21
N GLY A 138 -16.33 1.87 2.40
CA GLY A 138 -15.52 3.02 2.69
C GLY A 138 -14.06 2.63 2.80
N ARG A 139 -13.19 3.63 2.56
CA ARG A 139 -11.75 3.54 2.77
C ARG A 139 -11.43 2.94 4.15
N THR A 140 -10.50 1.98 4.17
CA THR A 140 -10.05 1.31 5.40
C THR A 140 -9.57 2.32 6.44
N LEU A 141 -9.57 1.91 7.71
CA LEU A 141 -9.10 2.73 8.83
C LEU A 141 -7.68 3.28 8.60
N GLU A 142 -6.83 2.50 7.94
CA GLU A 142 -5.48 2.90 7.52
C GLU A 142 -5.49 4.01 6.47
N VAL A 143 -6.38 3.93 5.48
CA VAL A 143 -6.51 4.97 4.46
C VAL A 143 -7.08 6.27 5.05
N LYS A 144 -7.99 6.17 6.04
CA LYS A 144 -8.44 7.34 6.81
C LYS A 144 -7.29 7.98 7.60
N ARG A 145 -6.45 7.17 8.25
CA ARG A 145 -5.23 7.63 8.95
C ARG A 145 -4.24 8.30 8.01
N LEU A 146 -3.95 7.70 6.85
CA LEU A 146 -3.06 8.30 5.84
C LEU A 146 -3.59 9.63 5.31
N SER A 147 -4.90 9.72 5.06
CA SER A 147 -5.55 10.97 4.65
C SER A 147 -5.38 12.08 5.69
N ALA A 148 -5.55 11.75 6.97
CA ALA A 148 -5.32 12.69 8.07
C ALA A 148 -3.85 13.16 8.11
N VAL A 149 -2.90 12.23 8.01
CA VAL A 149 -1.46 12.54 7.95
C VAL A 149 -1.12 13.43 6.74
N PHE A 150 -1.68 13.15 5.55
CA PHE A 150 -1.48 14.02 4.38
C PHE A 150 -2.04 15.42 4.59
N LYS A 151 -3.21 15.54 5.25
CA LYS A 151 -3.82 16.82 5.58
C LYS A 151 -2.95 17.61 6.58
N GLU A 152 -2.44 16.94 7.61
CA GLU A 152 -1.52 17.52 8.59
C GLU A 152 -0.20 17.95 7.94
N ASN A 153 0.42 17.09 7.12
CA ASN A 153 1.64 17.43 6.38
C ASN A 153 1.42 18.64 5.46
N ARG A 154 0.26 18.74 4.81
CA ARG A 154 -0.10 19.90 3.99
C ARG A 154 -0.25 21.17 4.84
N GLN A 155 -0.80 21.08 6.04
CA GLN A 155 -0.90 22.22 6.97
C GLN A 155 0.47 22.63 7.51
N ILE A 156 1.34 21.67 7.85
CA ILE A 156 2.72 21.93 8.29
C ILE A 156 3.50 22.63 7.17
N LEU A 157 3.38 22.14 5.93
CA LEU A 157 4.02 22.78 4.79
C LEU A 157 3.48 24.19 4.55
N LYS A 158 2.16 24.41 4.64
CA LYS A 158 1.59 25.77 4.58
C LYS A 158 2.23 26.68 5.62
N LYS A 159 2.19 26.30 6.91
CA LYS A 159 2.81 27.08 7.99
C LYS A 159 4.29 27.37 7.76
N LYS A 160 5.04 26.38 7.23
CA LYS A 160 6.46 26.56 6.89
C LYS A 160 6.65 27.61 5.79
N TYR A 161 5.81 27.64 4.76
CA TYR A 161 5.90 28.59 3.65
C TYR A 161 5.15 29.91 3.87
N ASP A 162 4.33 30.00 4.91
CA ASP A 162 3.73 31.26 5.39
C ASP A 162 4.80 32.19 5.98
N ASP A 163 5.88 31.62 6.55
CA ASP A 163 7.04 32.38 7.04
C ASP A 163 7.79 33.07 5.88
N PRO A 164 7.99 34.41 5.93
CA PRO A 164 8.73 35.15 4.91
C PRO A 164 10.16 34.64 4.66
N LYS A 165 10.76 33.96 5.64
CA LYS A 165 12.12 33.39 5.59
C LYS A 165 12.23 32.17 4.67
N HIS A 166 11.16 31.38 4.53
CA HIS A 166 11.16 30.12 3.77
C HIS A 166 10.39 30.24 2.45
N GLN A 167 9.78 31.40 2.20
CA GLN A 167 9.06 31.68 0.97
C GLN A 167 10.07 31.88 -0.18
N PRO A 168 9.82 31.31 -1.38
CA PRO A 168 10.62 31.63 -2.56
C PRO A 168 10.52 33.14 -2.88
N PHE A 169 11.42 33.65 -3.73
CA PHE A 169 11.45 35.06 -4.13
C PHE A 169 10.04 35.54 -4.55
N ARG A 170 9.58 36.62 -3.92
CA ARG A 170 8.23 37.16 -4.12
C ARG A 170 8.18 37.96 -5.41
N LEU A 171 7.33 37.54 -6.35
CA LEU A 171 7.06 38.29 -7.57
C LEU A 171 6.11 39.44 -7.25
N ARG A 172 6.56 40.69 -7.43
CA ARG A 172 5.71 41.88 -7.18
C ARG A 172 4.39 41.87 -7.96
N CYS A 173 4.33 41.14 -9.07
CA CYS A 173 3.11 40.95 -9.86
C CYS A 173 2.02 40.18 -9.12
N VAL A 174 2.37 39.31 -8.15
CA VAL A 174 1.43 38.49 -7.36
C VAL A 174 0.87 39.28 -6.18
N GLU A 175 1.62 40.25 -5.64
CA GLU A 175 1.20 41.10 -4.50
C GLU A 175 0.32 42.28 -4.92
N ARG A 176 0.15 42.52 -6.23
CA ARG A 176 -0.77 43.54 -6.71
C ARG A 176 -2.18 43.14 -6.25
N PRO A 177 -2.94 44.03 -5.57
CA PRO A 177 -4.31 43.73 -5.21
C PRO A 177 -5.08 43.47 -6.51
N THR A 178 -5.44 42.22 -6.73
CA THR A 178 -6.19 41.77 -7.90
C THR A 178 -7.53 41.26 -7.43
N ASN A 179 -8.58 41.68 -8.11
CA ASN A 179 -9.94 41.27 -7.78
C ASN A 179 -10.27 39.84 -8.28
N ILE A 180 -9.26 38.99 -8.47
CA ILE A 180 -9.45 37.70 -9.16
C ILE A 180 -10.20 36.71 -8.28
N GLU A 181 -9.93 36.70 -6.97
CA GLU A 181 -10.61 35.78 -6.05
C GLU A 181 -12.07 36.17 -5.84
N GLN A 182 -12.39 37.47 -5.72
CA GLN A 182 -13.79 37.90 -5.56
C GLN A 182 -14.57 37.70 -6.87
N LEU A 183 -13.99 38.03 -8.03
CA LEU A 183 -14.62 37.72 -9.32
C LEU A 183 -14.85 36.22 -9.51
N ARG A 184 -13.92 35.38 -9.03
CA ARG A 184 -14.07 33.92 -9.09
C ARG A 184 -15.21 33.45 -8.20
N THR A 185 -15.29 33.93 -6.96
CA THR A 185 -16.40 33.58 -6.06
C THR A 185 -17.73 34.07 -6.61
N GLU A 186 -17.79 35.28 -7.17
CA GLU A 186 -19.01 35.81 -7.80
C GLU A 186 -19.45 34.99 -9.01
N VAL A 187 -18.52 34.56 -9.87
CA VAL A 187 -18.83 33.69 -11.02
C VAL A 187 -19.29 32.31 -10.56
N GLU A 188 -18.67 31.75 -9.52
CA GLU A 188 -19.01 30.45 -8.98
C GLU A 188 -20.36 30.47 -8.24
N GLU A 189 -20.65 31.55 -7.51
CA GLU A 189 -21.96 31.82 -6.90
C GLU A 189 -23.05 32.01 -7.96
N LYS A 190 -22.79 32.78 -9.03
CA LYS A 190 -23.72 32.89 -10.16
C LYS A 190 -23.96 31.56 -10.83
N PHE A 191 -22.91 30.77 -11.07
CA PHE A 191 -23.03 29.43 -11.63
C PHE A 191 -23.87 28.52 -10.73
N ILE A 192 -23.62 28.55 -9.42
CA ILE A 192 -24.42 27.80 -8.43
C ILE A 192 -25.87 28.27 -8.43
N GLN A 193 -26.15 29.58 -8.53
CA GLN A 193 -27.50 30.12 -8.59
C GLN A 193 -28.23 29.71 -9.88
N ASP A 194 -27.58 29.85 -11.04
CA ASP A 194 -28.12 29.48 -12.35
C ASP A 194 -28.40 27.97 -12.45
N HIS A 195 -27.55 27.16 -11.81
CA HIS A 195 -27.63 25.69 -11.81
C HIS A 195 -28.19 25.15 -10.49
N HIS A 196 -28.77 26.02 -9.66
CA HIS A 196 -29.38 25.61 -8.40
C HIS A 196 -30.60 24.77 -8.75
N TYR A 197 -30.48 23.46 -8.60
CA TYR A 197 -31.61 22.56 -8.78
C TYR A 197 -32.70 22.92 -7.78
N ILE A 198 -33.79 23.53 -8.28
CA ILE A 198 -35.02 23.69 -7.52
C ILE A 198 -35.74 22.35 -7.66
N PRO A 199 -35.75 21.49 -6.61
CA PRO A 199 -36.55 20.28 -6.68
C PRO A 199 -38.00 20.70 -6.91
N ALA A 200 -38.64 20.10 -7.91
CA ALA A 200 -40.07 20.29 -8.07
C ALA A 200 -40.74 19.88 -6.75
N GLU A 201 -41.49 20.79 -6.13
CA GLU A 201 -42.36 20.41 -5.04
C GLU A 201 -43.30 19.34 -5.59
N ILE A 202 -43.09 18.10 -5.14
CA ILE A 202 -43.92 16.96 -5.54
C ILE A 202 -45.25 17.22 -4.86
N ASN A 203 -46.16 17.89 -5.58
CA ASN A 203 -47.56 17.84 -5.23
C ASN A 203 -47.92 16.36 -5.14
N PRO A 204 -48.47 15.89 -4.01
CA PRO A 204 -48.83 14.50 -3.87
C PRO A 204 -49.69 14.11 -5.08
N ALA A 205 -49.38 12.96 -5.68
CA ALA A 205 -50.13 12.46 -6.82
C ALA A 205 -51.62 12.56 -6.44
N PRO A 206 -52.45 13.28 -7.24
CA PRO A 206 -53.85 13.45 -6.91
C PRO A 206 -54.42 12.05 -6.68
N ALA A 207 -55.00 11.83 -5.49
CA ALA A 207 -55.59 10.54 -5.16
C ALA A 207 -56.51 10.15 -6.32
N MET A 208 -56.29 8.97 -6.92
CA MET A 208 -57.11 8.46 -8.02
C MET A 208 -58.56 8.67 -7.62
N PRO A 209 -59.29 9.59 -8.28
CA PRO A 209 -60.66 9.82 -7.87
C PRO A 209 -61.38 8.50 -8.13
N THR A 210 -62.04 7.96 -7.10
CA THR A 210 -63.04 6.92 -7.30
C THR A 210 -64.21 7.61 -7.99
N VAL A 211 -64.07 7.81 -9.30
CA VAL A 211 -65.04 8.51 -10.14
C VAL A 211 -66.21 7.55 -10.32
N GLU A 212 -67.22 7.69 -9.47
CA GLU A 212 -68.57 7.49 -9.97
C GLU A 212 -68.77 8.58 -11.04
N VAL A 213 -68.81 8.17 -12.31
CA VAL A 213 -69.07 9.07 -13.44
C VAL A 213 -70.51 9.57 -13.30
N LYS A 214 -70.71 10.56 -12.44
CA LYS A 214 -71.92 11.37 -12.43
C LYS A 214 -71.80 12.29 -13.64
N LEU A 215 -72.72 12.13 -14.58
CA LEU A 215 -72.90 12.97 -15.75
C LEU A 215 -73.31 14.39 -15.33
N ASN A 216 -72.43 15.07 -14.60
CA ASN A 216 -72.57 16.47 -14.28
C ASN A 216 -72.30 17.25 -15.58
N VAL A 217 -73.10 18.28 -15.83
CA VAL A 217 -72.99 19.11 -17.05
C VAL A 217 -71.54 19.57 -17.32
N ALA A 218 -70.76 19.83 -16.26
CA ALA A 218 -69.35 20.21 -16.39
C ALA A 218 -68.44 19.11 -16.97
N THR A 219 -68.69 17.82 -16.72
CA THR A 219 -67.90 16.73 -17.33
C THR A 219 -68.27 16.57 -18.79
N LEU A 220 -69.57 16.63 -19.13
CA LEU A 220 -70.04 16.65 -20.52
C LEU A 220 -69.44 17.81 -21.32
N LEU A 221 -69.36 19.01 -20.74
CA LEU A 221 -68.77 20.17 -21.42
C LEU A 221 -67.24 20.04 -21.62
N ARG A 222 -66.52 19.41 -20.68
CA ARG A 222 -65.07 19.16 -20.85
C ARG A 222 -64.79 18.08 -21.89
N GLU A 223 -65.53 16.98 -21.85
CA GLU A 223 -65.45 15.92 -22.86
C GLU A 223 -65.86 16.45 -24.23
N HIS A 224 -66.90 17.29 -24.29
CA HIS A 224 -67.29 17.95 -25.53
C HIS A 224 -66.20 18.91 -26.04
N ALA A 225 -65.55 19.67 -25.17
CA ALA A 225 -64.43 20.54 -25.57
C ALA A 225 -63.20 19.73 -26.01
N LEU A 226 -62.92 18.58 -25.39
CA LEU A 226 -61.85 17.66 -25.80
C LEU A 226 -62.16 17.03 -27.16
N PHE A 227 -63.40 16.56 -27.33
CA PHE A 227 -63.89 16.03 -28.59
C PHE A 227 -63.89 17.09 -29.68
N GLN A 228 -64.36 18.32 -29.41
CA GLN A 228 -64.25 19.44 -30.35
C GLN A 228 -62.81 19.74 -30.72
N LYS A 229 -61.87 19.72 -29.77
CA LYS A 229 -60.44 19.88 -30.08
C LYS A 229 -59.92 18.75 -30.96
N GLN A 230 -60.33 17.50 -30.73
CA GLN A 230 -59.98 16.37 -31.60
C GLN A 230 -60.57 16.56 -33.00
N MET A 231 -61.85 16.92 -33.08
CA MET A 231 -62.52 17.22 -34.35
C MET A 231 -61.86 18.39 -35.08
N ASP A 232 -61.44 19.44 -34.38
CA ASP A 232 -60.72 20.58 -34.97
C ASP A 232 -59.34 20.15 -35.47
N GLN A 233 -58.63 19.28 -34.74
CA GLN A 233 -57.36 18.73 -35.17
C GLN A 233 -57.52 17.83 -36.40
N ASP A 234 -58.52 16.97 -36.41
CA ASP A 234 -58.81 16.07 -37.53
C ASP A 234 -59.31 16.87 -38.74
N LYS A 235 -60.14 17.89 -38.52
CA LYS A 235 -60.55 18.84 -39.55
C LYS A 235 -59.34 19.55 -40.15
N LYS A 236 -58.41 20.04 -39.33
CA LYS A 236 -57.16 20.65 -39.83
C LYS A 236 -56.29 19.67 -40.62
N LYS A 237 -56.23 18.40 -40.22
CA LYS A 237 -55.53 17.36 -41.00
C LYS A 237 -56.21 17.13 -42.35
N ILE A 238 -57.55 17.08 -42.36
CA ILE A 238 -58.34 16.95 -43.60
C ILE A 238 -58.15 18.20 -44.49
N GLU A 239 -58.21 19.41 -43.94
CA GLU A 239 -57.96 20.67 -44.67
C GLU A 239 -56.54 20.70 -45.24
N ALA A 240 -55.52 20.28 -44.48
CA ALA A 240 -54.14 20.19 -44.98
C ALA A 240 -54.03 19.17 -46.13
N PHE A 241 -54.69 18.01 -46.00
CA PHE A 241 -54.77 17.01 -47.07
C PHE A 241 -55.51 17.56 -48.31
N GLU A 242 -56.57 18.34 -48.14
CA GLU A 242 -57.32 18.97 -49.24
C GLU A 242 -56.54 20.07 -49.95
N LEU A 243 -55.68 20.80 -49.22
CA LEU A 243 -54.83 21.86 -49.79
C LEU A 243 -53.59 21.29 -50.49
N GLU A 244 -52.95 20.30 -49.88
CA GLU A 244 -51.66 19.76 -50.34
C GLU A 244 -51.81 18.51 -51.22
N LEU A 245 -52.99 17.87 -51.20
CA LEU A 245 -53.29 16.57 -51.84
C LEU A 245 -52.31 15.46 -51.44
N ARG A 246 -51.72 15.56 -50.24
CA ARG A 246 -50.68 14.65 -49.77
C ARG A 246 -51.02 14.09 -48.40
N ASP A 247 -50.86 12.77 -48.26
CA ASP A 247 -51.01 12.07 -46.98
C ASP A 247 -49.67 11.98 -46.25
N ASP A 248 -49.62 12.49 -45.01
CA ASP A 248 -48.45 12.43 -44.13
C ASP A 248 -48.44 11.19 -43.22
N SER A 249 -49.47 10.33 -43.30
CA SER A 249 -49.64 9.16 -42.43
C SER A 249 -48.48 8.17 -42.60
N ASP A 250 -48.12 7.83 -43.84
CA ASP A 250 -47.01 6.94 -44.17
C ASP A 250 -45.67 7.47 -43.64
N PHE A 251 -45.45 8.79 -43.73
CA PHE A 251 -44.23 9.41 -43.22
C PHE A 251 -44.15 9.36 -41.69
N LYS A 252 -45.27 9.56 -40.99
CA LYS A 252 -45.33 9.46 -39.52
C LYS A 252 -45.15 8.03 -39.04
N LEU A 253 -45.78 7.05 -39.70
CA LEU A 253 -45.59 5.63 -39.41
C LEU A 253 -44.14 5.21 -39.61
N TRP A 254 -43.53 5.63 -40.72
CA TRP A 254 -42.10 5.43 -40.95
C TRP A 254 -41.25 6.08 -39.86
N GLN A 255 -41.55 7.33 -39.45
CA GLN A 255 -40.80 8.02 -38.40
C GLN A 255 -40.92 7.33 -37.04
N GLU A 256 -42.10 6.79 -36.71
CA GLU A 256 -42.33 6.01 -35.50
C GLU A 256 -41.59 4.67 -35.56
N GLU A 257 -41.64 3.97 -36.70
CA GLU A 257 -40.91 2.73 -36.91
C GLU A 257 -39.39 2.93 -36.80
N GLN A 258 -38.86 4.01 -37.38
CA GLN A 258 -37.43 4.34 -37.25
C GLN A 258 -37.06 4.65 -35.80
N ARG A 259 -37.89 5.39 -35.07
CA ARG A 259 -37.63 5.67 -33.65
C ARG A 259 -37.63 4.39 -32.81
N MET A 260 -38.56 3.48 -33.08
CA MET A 260 -38.60 2.17 -32.41
C MET A 260 -37.36 1.33 -32.77
N GLN A 261 -36.92 1.36 -34.02
CA GLN A 261 -35.69 0.67 -34.45
C GLN A 261 -34.44 1.25 -33.79
N ASP A 262 -34.35 2.58 -33.68
CA ASP A 262 -33.27 3.27 -32.99
C ASP A 262 -33.26 2.95 -31.48
N GLU A 263 -34.42 2.97 -30.83
CA GLU A 263 -34.57 2.61 -29.41
C GLU A 263 -34.17 1.15 -29.15
N VAL A 264 -34.56 0.23 -30.03
CA VAL A 264 -34.16 -1.19 -29.94
C VAL A 264 -32.65 -1.34 -30.16
N ALA A 265 -32.08 -0.64 -31.14
CA ALA A 265 -30.64 -0.66 -31.40
C ALA A 265 -29.84 -0.10 -30.20
N ASP A 266 -30.31 0.99 -29.61
CA ASP A 266 -29.72 1.58 -28.41
C ASP A 266 -29.81 0.65 -27.21
N ALA A 267 -30.95 0.00 -27.00
CA ALA A 267 -31.10 -1.00 -25.95
C ALA A 267 -30.13 -2.18 -26.12
N ILE A 268 -29.99 -2.70 -27.34
CA ILE A 268 -29.03 -3.77 -27.67
C ILE A 268 -27.59 -3.31 -27.42
N ASN A 269 -27.24 -2.09 -27.83
CA ASN A 269 -25.91 -1.51 -27.64
C ASN A 269 -25.58 -1.31 -26.15
N ILE A 270 -26.54 -0.83 -25.36
CA ILE A 270 -26.40 -0.68 -23.91
C ILE A 270 -26.16 -2.04 -23.26
N GLU A 271 -26.96 -3.06 -23.61
CA GLU A 271 -26.79 -4.43 -23.09
C GLU A 271 -25.45 -5.05 -23.50
N PHE A 272 -25.03 -4.87 -24.74
CA PHE A 272 -23.72 -5.31 -25.21
C PHE A 272 -22.58 -4.63 -24.42
N ASN A 273 -22.67 -3.32 -24.22
CA ASN A 273 -21.69 -2.57 -23.43
C ASN A 273 -21.67 -3.01 -21.96
N ARG A 274 -22.83 -3.26 -21.35
CA ARG A 274 -22.93 -3.83 -19.99
C ARG A 274 -22.22 -5.18 -19.90
N LYS A 275 -22.52 -6.10 -20.82
CA LYS A 275 -21.87 -7.42 -20.87
C LYS A 275 -20.37 -7.32 -21.07
N LYS A 276 -19.91 -6.40 -21.92
CA LYS A 276 -18.48 -6.15 -22.14
C LYS A 276 -17.79 -5.68 -20.86
N VAL A 277 -18.38 -4.72 -20.15
CA VAL A 277 -17.84 -4.23 -18.85
C VAL A 277 -17.83 -5.35 -17.81
N MET A 278 -18.91 -6.12 -17.69
CA MET A 278 -18.97 -7.27 -16.79
C MET A 278 -17.88 -8.32 -17.11
N ALA A 279 -17.64 -8.61 -18.39
CA ALA A 279 -16.59 -9.54 -18.80
C ALA A 279 -15.18 -9.01 -18.46
N THR A 280 -14.94 -7.71 -18.62
CA THR A 280 -13.65 -7.11 -18.21
C THR A 280 -13.46 -7.15 -16.70
N ASP A 281 -14.52 -6.91 -15.93
CA ASP A 281 -14.46 -6.98 -14.47
C ASP A 281 -14.23 -8.41 -13.98
N GLN A 282 -14.90 -9.39 -14.59
CA GLN A 282 -14.69 -10.82 -14.32
C GLN A 282 -13.25 -11.24 -14.64
N ALA A 283 -12.74 -10.88 -15.82
CA ALA A 283 -11.35 -11.17 -16.19
C ALA A 283 -10.34 -10.54 -15.21
N ALA A 284 -10.62 -9.34 -14.69
CA ALA A 284 -9.78 -8.68 -13.69
C ALA A 284 -9.83 -9.40 -12.32
N ILE A 285 -10.99 -9.93 -11.92
CA ILE A 285 -11.12 -10.74 -10.70
C ILE A 285 -10.35 -12.06 -10.85
N GLU A 286 -10.55 -12.77 -11.95
CA GLU A 286 -9.84 -14.03 -12.23
C GLU A 286 -8.33 -13.84 -12.29
N ALA A 287 -7.84 -12.75 -12.89
CA ALA A 287 -6.41 -12.44 -12.93
C ALA A 287 -5.84 -12.21 -11.52
N LYS A 288 -6.59 -11.55 -10.63
CA LYS A 288 -6.19 -11.38 -9.23
C LYS A 288 -6.17 -12.70 -8.47
N GLU A 289 -7.19 -13.53 -8.66
CA GLU A 289 -7.26 -14.85 -8.02
C GLU A 289 -6.09 -15.74 -8.45
N LYS A 290 -5.76 -15.78 -9.74
CA LYS A 290 -4.59 -16.49 -10.26
C LYS A 290 -3.29 -15.97 -9.65
N TYR A 291 -3.10 -14.65 -9.60
CA TYR A 291 -1.92 -14.05 -8.97
C TYR A 291 -1.79 -14.41 -7.49
N LEU A 292 -2.91 -14.40 -6.74
CA LEU A 292 -2.91 -14.79 -5.33
C LEU A 292 -2.60 -16.28 -5.18
N ALA A 293 -3.18 -17.14 -6.01
CA ALA A 293 -2.91 -18.58 -6.01
C ALA A 293 -1.43 -18.88 -6.29
N GLU A 294 -0.83 -18.24 -7.29
CA GLU A 294 0.60 -18.36 -7.61
C GLU A 294 1.48 -17.89 -6.44
N LYS A 295 1.15 -16.76 -5.79
CA LYS A 295 1.88 -16.28 -4.62
C LYS A 295 1.79 -17.24 -3.44
N MET A 296 0.62 -17.85 -3.22
CA MET A 296 0.43 -18.86 -2.18
C MET A 296 1.24 -20.12 -2.48
N GLU A 297 1.30 -20.54 -3.75
CA GLU A 297 2.09 -21.71 -4.16
C GLU A 297 3.59 -21.46 -4.02
N ILE A 298 4.10 -20.31 -4.48
CA ILE A 298 5.49 -19.91 -4.26
C ILE A 298 5.81 -19.85 -2.75
N GLY A 299 4.88 -19.33 -1.95
CA GLY A 299 5.01 -19.30 -0.49
C GLY A 299 5.03 -20.70 0.14
N ARG A 300 4.26 -21.66 -0.39
CA ARG A 300 4.29 -23.07 0.03
C ARG A 300 5.62 -23.72 -0.34
N GLY A 301 6.04 -23.60 -1.60
CA GLY A 301 7.32 -24.11 -2.08
C GLY A 301 8.50 -23.60 -1.27
N ALA A 302 8.57 -22.29 -1.00
CA ALA A 302 9.62 -21.71 -0.18
C ALA A 302 9.65 -22.26 1.27
N ARG A 303 8.48 -22.57 1.86
CA ARG A 303 8.41 -23.19 3.21
C ARG A 303 8.88 -24.65 3.18
N GLU A 304 8.58 -25.38 2.12
CA GLU A 304 9.02 -26.77 1.96
C GLU A 304 10.53 -26.83 1.71
N GLU A 305 11.06 -25.97 0.85
CA GLU A 305 12.50 -25.81 0.63
C GLU A 305 13.23 -25.40 1.92
N ALA A 306 12.65 -24.49 2.72
CA ALA A 306 13.19 -24.11 4.02
C ALA A 306 13.22 -25.28 5.01
N LYS A 307 12.21 -26.17 4.99
CA LYS A 307 12.21 -27.40 5.82
C LYS A 307 13.28 -28.38 5.35
N ILE A 308 13.38 -28.63 4.06
CA ILE A 308 14.36 -29.55 3.48
C ILE A 308 15.78 -29.05 3.77
N SER A 309 16.06 -27.78 3.52
CA SER A 309 17.36 -27.16 3.82
C SER A 309 17.70 -27.20 5.31
N HIS A 310 16.74 -27.02 6.21
CA HIS A 310 16.99 -27.17 7.64
C HIS A 310 17.38 -28.60 8.01
N LEU A 311 16.69 -29.60 7.45
CA LEU A 311 16.98 -31.01 7.69
C LEU A 311 18.37 -31.40 7.14
N THR A 312 18.74 -30.92 5.95
CA THR A 312 20.07 -31.19 5.38
C THR A 312 21.18 -30.55 6.22
N ILE A 313 21.04 -29.28 6.62
CA ILE A 313 22.00 -28.61 7.52
C ILE A 313 22.15 -29.39 8.84
N GLN A 314 21.05 -29.92 9.38
CA GLN A 314 21.09 -30.71 10.61
C GLN A 314 21.83 -32.04 10.43
N GLN A 315 21.62 -32.73 9.31
CA GLN A 315 22.34 -33.96 8.97
C GLN A 315 23.84 -33.69 8.73
N GLU A 316 24.18 -32.63 8.00
CA GLU A 316 25.56 -32.20 7.77
C GLU A 316 26.28 -31.87 9.07
N SER A 317 25.64 -31.16 9.99
CA SER A 317 26.21 -30.88 11.32
C SER A 317 26.51 -32.17 12.11
N LYS A 318 25.61 -33.17 12.04
CA LYS A 318 25.84 -34.49 12.67
C LYS A 318 27.00 -35.22 12.00
N ASN A 319 27.06 -35.24 10.67
CA ASN A 319 28.13 -35.86 9.89
C ASN A 319 29.48 -35.20 10.14
N GLU A 320 29.52 -33.87 10.27
CA GLU A 320 30.74 -33.13 10.54
C GLU A 320 31.26 -33.41 11.95
N LYS A 321 30.37 -33.46 12.96
CA LYS A 321 30.75 -33.90 14.32
C LYS A 321 31.32 -35.32 14.30
N PHE A 322 30.73 -36.22 13.53
CA PHE A 322 31.22 -37.59 13.37
C PHE A 322 32.60 -37.63 12.70
N ARG A 323 32.80 -36.87 11.60
CA ARG A 323 34.11 -36.73 10.92
C ARG A 323 35.17 -36.13 11.84
N LYS A 324 34.83 -35.13 12.65
CA LYS A 324 35.76 -34.54 13.64
C LYS A 324 36.19 -35.56 14.69
N LYS A 325 35.26 -36.39 15.18
CA LYS A 325 35.58 -37.51 16.09
C LYS A 325 36.51 -38.53 15.45
N LEU A 326 36.22 -38.96 14.21
CA LEU A 326 37.07 -39.87 13.43
C LEU A 326 38.48 -39.31 13.23
N LYS A 327 38.59 -38.06 12.78
CA LYS A 327 39.90 -37.38 12.62
C LYS A 327 40.65 -37.29 13.94
N HIS A 328 39.97 -36.92 15.03
CA HIS A 328 40.58 -36.85 16.35
C HIS A 328 41.11 -38.21 16.79
N PHE A 329 40.34 -39.28 16.58
CA PHE A 329 40.75 -40.65 16.89
C PHE A 329 42.00 -41.06 16.09
N LEU A 330 42.01 -40.83 14.78
CA LEU A 330 43.16 -41.08 13.90
C LEU A 330 44.40 -40.30 14.34
N VAL A 331 44.29 -39.00 14.58
CA VAL A 331 45.41 -38.16 15.06
C VAL A 331 45.95 -38.65 16.41
N VAL A 332 45.10 -39.17 17.30
CA VAL A 332 45.54 -39.75 18.57
C VAL A 332 46.31 -41.06 18.36
N GLN A 333 45.90 -41.89 17.39
CA GLN A 333 46.66 -43.09 16.99
C GLN A 333 47.99 -42.72 16.31
N ASP A 334 47.97 -41.79 15.36
CA ASP A 334 49.16 -41.32 14.64
C ASP A 334 50.17 -40.68 15.61
N LYS A 335 49.73 -39.84 16.57
CA LYS A 335 50.63 -39.30 17.61
C LYS A 335 51.28 -40.38 18.49
N ARG A 336 50.62 -41.53 18.67
CA ARG A 336 51.22 -42.69 19.37
C ARG A 336 52.23 -43.41 18.47
N GLY A 337 51.96 -43.53 17.18
CA GLY A 337 52.88 -44.11 16.18
C GLY A 337 54.10 -43.23 15.89
N ILE A 338 53.91 -41.92 15.75
CA ILE A 338 54.97 -40.92 15.52
C ILE A 338 55.95 -40.88 16.71
N LYS A 339 55.48 -40.96 17.96
CA LYS A 339 56.37 -41.08 19.14
C LYS A 339 57.22 -42.36 19.15
N ALA A 340 56.80 -43.41 18.45
CA ALA A 340 57.58 -44.64 18.30
C ALA A 340 58.58 -44.55 17.13
N LEU A 341 58.23 -43.83 16.06
CA LEU A 341 59.04 -43.63 14.85
C LEU A 341 60.05 -42.46 14.97
N GLU A 342 59.81 -41.46 15.82
CA GLU A 342 60.74 -40.34 16.09
C GLU A 342 62.02 -40.78 16.81
N LYS A 343 62.05 -42.00 17.37
CA LYS A 343 63.29 -42.64 17.85
C LYS A 343 64.21 -43.10 16.71
N GLU A 344 63.70 -43.19 15.48
CA GLU A 344 64.34 -43.88 14.37
C GLU A 344 64.18 -43.08 13.06
N SER A 345 64.69 -41.86 12.94
CA SER A 345 64.91 -41.32 11.60
C SER A 345 65.91 -40.16 11.50
N CYS A 346 66.93 -40.39 10.68
CA CYS A 346 67.91 -39.43 10.20
C CYS A 346 67.43 -38.78 8.88
N HIS A 347 67.64 -37.47 8.77
CA HIS A 347 67.13 -36.63 7.68
C HIS A 347 67.96 -36.81 6.39
N MET A 348 67.29 -37.04 5.26
CA MET A 348 67.88 -36.97 3.92
C MET A 348 67.05 -36.00 3.07
N GLU A 349 67.68 -34.96 2.56
CA GLU A 349 67.03 -33.98 1.68
C GLU A 349 66.75 -34.59 0.30
N LYS A 350 65.47 -34.62 -0.08
CA LYS A 350 65.04 -35.03 -1.43
C LYS A 350 65.07 -33.84 -2.37
N LYS A 351 65.73 -34.00 -3.52
CA LYS A 351 65.70 -33.05 -4.64
C LYS A 351 64.26 -32.88 -5.14
N PHE A 352 63.89 -31.62 -5.37
CA PHE A 352 62.53 -31.17 -5.73
C PHE A 352 62.17 -31.55 -7.17
N ASP A 353 61.06 -32.28 -7.34
CA ASP A 353 60.47 -32.63 -8.65
C ASP A 353 59.03 -32.09 -8.73
N ILE A 354 58.72 -31.38 -9.82
CA ILE A 354 57.46 -30.64 -10.04
C ILE A 354 56.28 -31.58 -10.35
N TYR A 355 56.58 -32.79 -10.85
CA TYR A 355 55.58 -33.80 -11.21
C TYR A 355 55.23 -34.74 -10.07
N SER A 356 56.06 -34.78 -9.01
CA SER A 356 55.81 -35.61 -7.84
C SER A 356 54.95 -34.87 -6.83
N SER A 357 54.00 -35.57 -6.20
CA SER A 357 53.29 -35.05 -5.04
C SER A 357 54.22 -35.00 -3.83
N SER A 358 53.91 -34.17 -2.84
CA SER A 358 54.71 -34.02 -1.62
C SER A 358 54.84 -35.32 -0.82
N GLY A 359 53.97 -36.30 -1.05
CA GLY A 359 53.98 -37.60 -0.38
C GLY A 359 53.70 -37.50 1.12
N GLN A 360 53.07 -36.41 1.56
CA GLN A 360 52.81 -36.11 2.97
C GLN A 360 51.51 -36.76 3.48
N GLY A 361 50.81 -37.51 2.63
CA GLY A 361 49.59 -38.24 2.98
C GLY A 361 48.35 -37.35 3.14
N LEU A 362 48.40 -36.10 2.70
CA LEU A 362 47.25 -35.19 2.66
C LEU A 362 46.25 -35.65 1.57
N LEU A 363 44.97 -35.53 1.87
CA LEU A 363 43.91 -35.88 0.92
C LEU A 363 43.91 -34.85 -0.23
N GLN A 364 43.94 -35.33 -1.48
CA GLN A 364 44.05 -34.51 -2.71
C GLN A 364 45.39 -33.79 -2.89
N GLU A 365 46.51 -34.41 -2.49
CA GLU A 365 47.81 -33.93 -2.95
C GLU A 365 47.90 -34.03 -4.47
N MET A 366 48.00 -32.85 -5.10
CA MET A 366 48.20 -32.70 -6.53
C MET A 366 49.61 -32.16 -6.75
N SER A 367 50.32 -32.70 -7.74
CA SER A 367 51.64 -32.18 -8.08
C SER A 367 51.52 -30.72 -8.56
N ILE A 368 52.61 -29.95 -8.45
CA ILE A 368 52.61 -28.54 -8.86
C ILE A 368 52.25 -28.39 -10.34
N ALA A 369 52.67 -29.34 -11.18
CA ALA A 369 52.23 -29.40 -12.58
C ALA A 369 50.70 -29.54 -12.71
N GLN A 370 50.11 -30.42 -11.89
CA GLN A 370 48.66 -30.69 -11.89
C GLN A 370 47.86 -29.51 -11.33
N LEU A 371 48.38 -28.81 -10.31
CA LEU A 371 47.78 -27.57 -9.79
C LEU A 371 47.78 -26.44 -10.83
N ARG A 372 48.83 -26.36 -11.67
CA ARG A 372 48.89 -25.39 -12.77
C ARG A 372 47.83 -25.70 -13.83
N THR A 373 47.62 -26.96 -14.18
CA THR A 373 46.57 -27.36 -15.15
C THR A 373 45.16 -27.09 -14.61
N GLU A 374 44.91 -27.40 -13.33
CA GLU A 374 43.64 -27.09 -12.68
C GLU A 374 43.39 -25.58 -12.60
N LEU A 375 44.41 -24.79 -12.25
CA LEU A 375 44.31 -23.33 -12.27
C LEU A 375 43.93 -22.78 -13.65
N VAL A 376 44.47 -23.37 -14.73
CA VAL A 376 44.09 -22.99 -16.10
C VAL A 376 42.62 -23.34 -16.38
N LEU A 377 42.16 -24.52 -15.96
CA LEU A 377 40.76 -24.93 -16.11
C LEU A 377 39.83 -23.99 -15.33
N VAL A 378 40.13 -23.70 -14.06
CA VAL A 378 39.35 -22.78 -13.21
C VAL A 378 39.30 -21.38 -13.81
N LYS A 379 40.44 -20.86 -14.31
CA LYS A 379 40.47 -19.56 -15.01
C LYS A 379 39.58 -19.55 -16.25
N ARG A 380 39.61 -20.62 -17.04
CA ARG A 380 38.77 -20.77 -18.24
C ARG A 380 37.29 -20.85 -17.89
N TRP A 381 36.95 -21.52 -16.78
CA TRP A 381 35.59 -21.56 -16.24
C TRP A 381 35.08 -20.18 -15.81
N LEU A 382 35.89 -19.43 -15.06
CA LEU A 382 35.55 -18.06 -14.65
C LEU A 382 35.36 -17.14 -15.86
N GLN A 383 36.26 -17.21 -16.86
CA GLN A 383 36.12 -16.48 -18.12
C GLN A 383 34.83 -16.83 -18.84
N HIS A 384 34.51 -18.12 -18.95
CA HIS A 384 33.27 -18.58 -19.58
C HIS A 384 32.03 -18.06 -18.83
N GLU A 385 32.06 -18.01 -17.50
CA GLU A 385 30.95 -17.48 -16.70
C GLU A 385 30.79 -15.97 -16.87
N GLU A 386 31.91 -15.23 -16.93
CA GLU A 386 31.92 -13.81 -17.28
C GLU A 386 31.37 -13.58 -18.69
N ASP A 387 31.74 -14.41 -19.67
CA ASP A 387 31.23 -14.34 -21.04
C ASP A 387 29.73 -14.61 -21.10
N ILE A 388 29.22 -15.58 -20.31
CA ILE A 388 27.77 -15.80 -20.18
C ILE A 388 27.09 -14.54 -19.63
N LYS A 389 27.65 -13.92 -18.59
CA LYS A 389 27.10 -12.68 -18.01
C LYS A 389 27.12 -11.54 -19.04
N ARG A 390 28.22 -11.38 -19.78
CA ARG A 390 28.35 -10.39 -20.87
C ARG A 390 27.33 -10.64 -21.99
N ARG A 391 27.16 -11.89 -22.43
CA ARG A 391 26.16 -12.27 -23.45
C ARG A 391 24.73 -11.99 -23.00
N LYS A 392 24.39 -12.28 -21.74
CA LYS A 392 23.06 -11.94 -21.17
C LYS A 392 22.81 -10.44 -21.22
N ILE A 393 23.77 -9.63 -20.78
CA ILE A 393 23.67 -8.16 -20.84
C ILE A 393 23.52 -7.68 -22.29
N HIS A 394 24.29 -8.26 -23.22
CA HIS A 394 24.23 -7.91 -24.62
C HIS A 394 22.87 -8.26 -25.25
N ALA A 395 22.31 -9.43 -24.94
CA ALA A 395 20.98 -9.85 -25.40
C ALA A 395 19.89 -8.87 -24.93
N VAL A 396 19.91 -8.49 -23.64
CA VAL A 396 18.97 -7.49 -23.09
C VAL A 396 19.13 -6.13 -23.77
N LYS A 397 20.37 -5.73 -24.09
CA LYS A 397 20.63 -4.49 -24.84
C LYS A 397 20.04 -4.54 -26.25
N ILE A 398 20.23 -5.65 -26.97
CA ILE A 398 19.64 -5.86 -28.31
C ILE A 398 18.11 -5.81 -28.23
N GLU A 399 17.51 -6.52 -27.27
CA GLU A 399 16.05 -6.56 -27.11
C GLU A 399 15.49 -5.16 -26.84
N ARG A 400 16.14 -4.40 -25.96
CA ARG A 400 15.77 -3.01 -25.69
C ARG A 400 15.91 -2.13 -26.94
N GLN A 401 16.95 -2.31 -27.73
CA GLN A 401 17.15 -1.58 -28.98
C GLN A 401 16.05 -1.91 -29.99
N ASN A 402 15.69 -3.19 -30.15
CA ASN A 402 14.61 -3.63 -31.03
C ASN A 402 13.25 -3.06 -30.58
N MET A 403 12.96 -3.08 -29.28
CA MET A 403 11.76 -2.48 -28.71
C MET A 403 11.67 -0.97 -28.99
N LEU A 404 12.79 -0.25 -28.89
CA LEU A 404 12.83 1.17 -29.21
C LEU A 404 12.62 1.42 -30.71
N LEU A 405 13.20 0.58 -31.57
CA LEU A 405 13.03 0.66 -33.02
C LEU A 405 11.58 0.35 -33.43
N GLU A 406 10.94 -0.62 -32.80
CA GLU A 406 9.54 -0.94 -33.07
C GLU A 406 8.61 0.18 -32.59
N ARG A 407 8.87 0.76 -31.41
CA ARG A 407 8.15 1.95 -30.95
C ARG A 407 8.34 3.14 -31.88
N SER A 408 9.54 3.35 -32.40
CA SER A 408 9.78 4.45 -33.35
C SER A 408 9.01 4.22 -34.66
N ARG A 409 8.93 2.98 -35.15
CA ARG A 409 8.10 2.59 -36.30
C ARG A 409 6.62 2.91 -36.07
N VAL A 410 6.06 2.50 -34.93
CA VAL A 410 4.66 2.79 -34.58
C VAL A 410 4.41 4.30 -34.53
N VAL A 411 5.31 5.08 -33.92
CA VAL A 411 5.20 6.54 -33.89
C VAL A 411 5.27 7.13 -35.30
N THR A 412 6.14 6.62 -36.18
CA THR A 412 6.17 7.08 -37.57
C THR A 412 4.89 6.74 -38.32
N GLN A 413 4.33 5.53 -38.15
CA GLN A 413 3.05 5.14 -38.74
C GLN A 413 1.91 6.04 -38.27
N MET A 414 1.81 6.31 -36.96
CA MET A 414 0.83 7.25 -36.41
C MET A 414 0.97 8.64 -37.02
N ARG A 415 2.20 9.14 -37.18
CA ARG A 415 2.46 10.42 -37.86
C ARG A 415 2.01 10.39 -39.32
N HIS A 416 2.22 9.29 -40.05
CA HIS A 416 1.76 9.14 -41.43
C HIS A 416 0.23 9.14 -41.51
N ILE A 417 -0.45 8.39 -40.63
CA ILE A 417 -1.92 8.34 -40.57
C ILE A 417 -2.49 9.71 -40.21
N ALA A 418 -1.96 10.36 -39.18
CA ALA A 418 -2.40 11.70 -38.77
C ALA A 418 -2.20 12.73 -39.90
N ARG A 419 -1.07 12.65 -40.63
CA ARG A 419 -0.84 13.48 -41.83
C ARG A 419 -1.87 13.20 -42.92
N ALA A 420 -2.17 11.94 -43.21
CA ALA A 420 -3.16 11.56 -44.22
C ALA A 420 -4.57 12.04 -43.84
N GLN A 421 -4.97 11.88 -42.58
CA GLN A 421 -6.24 12.38 -42.05
C GLN A 421 -6.32 13.91 -42.12
N TRP A 422 -5.24 14.61 -41.74
CA TRP A 422 -5.19 16.06 -41.87
C TRP A 422 -5.29 16.53 -43.32
N LEU A 423 -4.59 15.86 -44.25
CA LEU A 423 -4.70 16.15 -45.68
C LEU A 423 -6.11 15.89 -46.22
N SER A 424 -6.75 14.81 -45.79
CA SER A 424 -8.14 14.49 -46.15
C SER A 424 -9.12 15.54 -45.63
N LYS A 425 -8.99 15.95 -44.35
CA LYS A 425 -9.81 17.03 -43.77
C LYS A 425 -9.62 18.34 -44.53
N LYS A 426 -8.37 18.72 -44.81
CA LYS A 426 -8.04 19.93 -45.57
C LYS A 426 -8.54 19.88 -47.02
N ALA A 427 -8.59 18.70 -47.62
CA ALA A 427 -9.19 18.50 -48.94
C ALA A 427 -10.71 18.64 -48.90
N HIS A 428 -11.37 18.14 -47.84
CA HIS A 428 -12.80 18.36 -47.61
C HIS A 428 -13.13 19.84 -47.39
N GLU A 429 -12.39 20.55 -46.53
CA GLU A 429 -12.55 22.00 -46.32
C GLU A 429 -12.47 22.75 -47.66
N LYS A 430 -11.45 22.48 -48.47
CA LYS A 430 -11.32 23.07 -49.82
C LYS A 430 -12.44 22.69 -50.80
N PHE A 431 -13.10 21.55 -50.61
CA PHE A 431 -14.24 21.16 -51.42
C PHE A 431 -15.47 21.97 -51.03
N TYR A 432 -15.72 22.13 -49.72
CA TYR A 432 -16.82 22.95 -49.20
C TYR A 432 -16.66 24.43 -49.57
N ASP A 433 -15.46 24.99 -49.44
CA ASP A 433 -15.14 26.37 -49.85
C ASP A 433 -15.36 26.61 -51.36
N LYS A 434 -15.35 25.56 -52.20
CA LYS A 434 -15.65 25.65 -53.64
C LYS A 434 -17.13 25.45 -53.96
N THR A 435 -17.88 24.77 -53.09
CA THR A 435 -19.33 24.55 -53.24
C THR A 435 -20.16 25.66 -52.60
N GLU A 436 -19.54 26.56 -51.83
CA GLU A 436 -20.10 27.88 -51.52
C GLU A 436 -20.12 28.75 -52.79
N ILE A 437 -20.95 28.34 -53.75
CA ILE A 437 -21.39 29.20 -54.83
C ILE A 437 -22.29 30.24 -54.16
N ASN A 438 -21.86 31.49 -54.21
CA ASN A 438 -22.64 32.62 -53.74
C ASN A 438 -24.00 32.61 -54.48
N PRO A 439 -25.15 32.45 -53.81
CA PRO A 439 -26.44 32.38 -54.49
C PRO A 439 -26.76 33.66 -55.28
N ALA A 440 -26.03 34.76 -55.02
CA ALA A 440 -26.06 35.98 -55.81
C ALA A 440 -25.51 35.81 -57.24
N GLU A 441 -24.47 35.00 -57.46
CA GLU A 441 -23.88 34.78 -58.80
C GLU A 441 -24.69 33.82 -59.66
N GLN A 442 -25.48 32.90 -59.07
CA GLN A 442 -26.37 32.00 -59.80
C GLN A 442 -27.69 32.65 -60.24
N LEU A 443 -28.08 33.78 -59.64
CA LEU A 443 -29.28 34.52 -60.00
C LEU A 443 -29.04 35.69 -60.97
N GLY A 444 -27.79 35.93 -61.39
CA GLY A 444 -27.47 36.92 -62.41
C GLY A 444 -27.95 38.34 -62.09
N LEU A 445 -27.74 38.78 -60.84
CA LEU A 445 -27.97 40.16 -60.40
C LEU A 445 -26.65 40.94 -60.30
#